data_AF-A0A6J7EH22-F1
#
_entry.id   AF-A0A6J7EH22-F1
#
_cell.length_a   1.000
_cell.length_b   1.000
_cell.length_c   1.000
_cell.angle_alpha   90.00
_cell.angle_beta   90.00
_cell.angle_gamma   90.00
#
_symmetry.space_group_name_H-M   'P 1'
#
loop_
_entity.id
_entity.type
_entity.pdbx_description
1 polymer ?
#
loop_
_entity_poly.entity_id
_entity_poly.type
_entity_poly.pdbx_seq_one_letter_code
_entity_poly.pdbx_strand_id
1 'polypeptide(L)'
;MPVNVNTASAASLAALEDVAPAALLVRPAGAVLIDSLKPFRFGTVPEDSLSDCWERVVSTWPPPEMVDWARSIRTSSGIGRSAHVPYRDEEVALVPAAGGSPAGREVADEAIPSATPQTPERVDLGEARETVVGLALARPYSLAAVRSTGSGARGRYVRVVEAETTHRLNETAARVMDACDGGTPLAAVEQLARRGTAVARAQIEADVLGAVRSLVQRKILLPGR
;
A
#
# COMPACT_ATOMS: atom_id res chain seq x y z
N MET A 1 8.60 10.09 17.14
CA MET A 1 7.19 10.10 16.71
C MET A 1 7.02 8.92 15.79
N PRO A 2 6.06 8.01 16.03
CA PRO A 2 5.96 6.79 15.24
C PRO A 2 5.72 7.11 13.77
N VAL A 3 6.56 6.55 12.89
CA VAL A 3 6.40 6.69 11.45
C VAL A 3 5.25 5.80 11.02
N ASN A 4 4.21 6.41 10.43
CA ASN A 4 3.01 5.70 10.03
C ASN A 4 2.87 5.80 8.51
N VAL A 5 3.00 4.66 7.85
CA VAL A 5 2.75 4.51 6.42
C VAL A 5 1.58 3.56 6.29
N ASN A 6 0.39 4.10 6.09
CA ASN A 6 -0.82 3.30 5.95
C ASN A 6 -0.95 2.88 4.49
N THR A 7 -0.87 1.57 4.24
CA THR A 7 -1.64 0.95 3.16
C THR A 7 -3.09 1.08 3.55
N ALA A 8 -3.97 1.51 2.64
CA ALA A 8 -5.39 1.65 2.94
C ALA A 8 -5.89 0.35 3.59
N SER A 9 -6.23 0.42 4.87
CA SER A 9 -6.70 -0.71 5.68
C SER A 9 -8.23 -0.74 5.70
N ALA A 10 -8.84 -1.77 6.28
CA ALA A 10 -10.28 -1.79 6.56
C ALA A 10 -10.73 -0.58 7.42
N ALA A 11 -9.85 -0.01 8.25
CA ALA A 11 -10.10 1.24 8.95
C ALA A 11 -9.97 2.49 8.05
N SER A 12 -9.23 2.39 6.93
CA SER A 12 -9.25 3.38 5.85
C SER A 12 -10.49 3.25 4.96
N LEU A 13 -11.06 2.04 4.83
CA LEU A 13 -12.40 1.81 4.29
C LEU A 13 -13.48 2.39 5.22
N ALA A 14 -13.34 2.25 6.53
CA ALA A 14 -14.22 2.90 7.51
C ALA A 14 -14.08 4.44 7.49
N ALA A 15 -12.89 4.99 7.24
CA ALA A 15 -12.69 6.43 7.04
C ALA A 15 -13.19 6.94 5.67
N LEU A 16 -13.41 6.05 4.69
CA LEU A 16 -14.15 6.34 3.45
C LEU A 16 -15.67 6.34 3.65
N GLU A 17 -16.18 5.92 4.83
CA GLU A 17 -17.62 5.94 5.14
C GLU A 17 -18.14 7.37 5.38
N ASP A 18 -17.27 8.33 5.72
CA ASP A 18 -17.64 9.75 5.92
C ASP A 18 -17.60 10.58 4.63
N VAL A 19 -17.18 10.00 3.50
CA VAL A 19 -17.10 10.71 2.21
C VAL A 19 -18.00 10.02 1.20
N ALA A 20 -18.98 10.77 0.67
CA ALA A 20 -19.82 10.29 -0.41
C ALA A 20 -18.95 9.77 -1.57
N PRO A 21 -19.31 8.64 -2.20
CA PRO A 21 -18.51 8.01 -3.24
C PRO A 21 -18.30 8.98 -4.40
N ALA A 22 -17.12 8.95 -5.01
CA ALA A 22 -16.76 9.87 -6.10
C ALA A 22 -17.12 9.34 -7.51
N ALA A 23 -17.62 8.10 -7.58
CA ALA A 23 -17.94 7.43 -8.83
C ALA A 23 -19.06 6.40 -8.63
N LEU A 24 -19.73 6.05 -9.72
CA LEU A 24 -20.67 4.94 -9.81
C LEU A 24 -20.04 3.80 -10.62
N LEU A 25 -20.21 2.57 -10.15
CA LEU A 25 -19.92 1.35 -10.90
C LEU A 25 -21.23 0.83 -11.50
N VAL A 26 -21.34 0.85 -12.82
CA VAL A 26 -22.47 0.23 -13.54
C VAL A 26 -22.03 -1.12 -14.06
N ARG A 27 -22.68 -2.19 -13.61
CA ARG A 27 -22.46 -3.55 -14.10
C ARG A 27 -23.05 -3.73 -15.50
N PRO A 28 -22.53 -4.67 -16.32
CA PRO A 28 -23.15 -5.03 -17.59
C PRO A 28 -24.62 -5.44 -17.47
N ALA A 29 -25.00 -6.08 -16.36
CA ALA A 29 -26.39 -6.40 -16.02
C ALA A 29 -27.26 -5.19 -15.61
N GLY A 30 -26.73 -3.97 -15.69
CA GLY A 30 -27.41 -2.72 -15.35
C GLY A 30 -27.33 -2.32 -13.88
N ALA A 31 -26.91 -3.19 -12.96
CA ALA A 31 -26.84 -2.85 -11.54
C ALA A 31 -25.87 -1.68 -11.27
N VAL A 32 -26.33 -0.68 -10.50
CA VAL A 32 -25.51 0.48 -10.10
C VAL A 32 -25.03 0.29 -8.67
N LEU A 33 -23.71 0.32 -8.49
CA LEU A 33 -23.00 0.17 -7.23
C LEU A 33 -22.06 1.37 -7.04
N ILE A 34 -21.46 1.45 -5.86
CA ILE A 34 -20.47 2.49 -5.50
C ILE A 34 -19.03 2.00 -5.64
N ASP A 35 -18.81 0.70 -5.54
CA ASP A 35 -17.54 0.01 -5.74
C ASP A 35 -17.79 -1.49 -6.00
N SER A 36 -16.73 -2.23 -6.32
CA SER A 36 -16.78 -3.67 -6.61
C SER A 36 -16.70 -4.57 -5.37
N LEU A 37 -16.41 -4.00 -4.20
CA LEU A 37 -16.18 -4.74 -2.96
C LEU A 37 -17.45 -4.83 -2.11
N LYS A 38 -18.35 -3.86 -2.25
CA LYS A 38 -19.57 -3.74 -1.48
C LYS A 38 -20.73 -4.39 -2.21
N PRO A 39 -21.50 -5.26 -1.54
CA PRO A 39 -22.59 -6.01 -2.16
C PRO A 39 -23.85 -5.16 -2.42
N PHE A 40 -23.79 -3.84 -2.26
CA PHE A 40 -24.98 -2.97 -2.21
C PHE A 40 -25.27 -2.31 -3.57
N ARG A 41 -26.49 -2.55 -4.05
CA ARG A 41 -27.03 -1.99 -5.29
C ARG A 41 -27.92 -0.78 -4.97
N PHE A 42 -27.72 0.32 -5.67
CA PHE A 42 -28.49 1.57 -5.52
C PHE A 42 -29.53 1.80 -6.63
N GLY A 43 -29.55 0.93 -7.64
CA GLY A 43 -30.55 0.91 -8.70
C GLY A 43 -30.14 -0.01 -9.86
N THR A 44 -30.91 0.01 -10.95
CA THR A 44 -30.52 -0.62 -12.21
C THR A 44 -30.75 0.28 -13.42
N VAL A 45 -29.82 0.27 -14.36
CA VAL A 45 -29.96 0.87 -15.69
C VAL A 45 -30.53 -0.21 -16.60
N PRO A 46 -31.86 -0.44 -16.56
CA PRO A 46 -32.76 0.38 -17.39
C PRO A 46 -33.99 0.94 -16.64
N GLU A 47 -34.16 0.59 -15.37
CA GLU A 47 -35.34 0.95 -14.56
C GLU A 47 -35.19 2.33 -13.91
N ASP A 48 -33.95 2.72 -13.61
CA ASP A 48 -33.57 3.94 -12.93
C ASP A 48 -32.63 4.78 -13.80
N SER A 49 -32.78 6.11 -13.76
CA SER A 49 -31.73 6.97 -14.32
C SER A 49 -30.49 6.95 -13.41
N LEU A 50 -29.31 7.23 -13.99
CA LEU A 50 -28.08 7.38 -13.19
C LEU A 50 -28.17 8.52 -12.19
N SER A 51 -28.96 9.55 -12.50
CA SER A 51 -29.22 10.68 -11.59
C SER A 51 -30.02 10.21 -10.37
N ASP A 52 -31.07 9.41 -10.57
CA ASP A 52 -31.88 8.87 -9.48
C ASP A 52 -31.10 7.89 -8.60
N CYS A 53 -30.23 7.10 -9.23
CA CYS A 53 -29.28 6.24 -8.52
C CYS A 53 -28.32 7.07 -7.66
N TRP A 54 -27.77 8.16 -8.22
CA TRP A 54 -26.86 9.05 -7.52
C TRP A 54 -27.53 9.78 -6.37
N GLU A 55 -28.74 10.29 -6.58
CA GLU A 55 -29.51 10.98 -5.54
C GLU A 55 -29.85 10.03 -4.38
N ARG A 56 -30.17 8.77 -4.67
CA ARG A 56 -30.32 7.70 -3.65
C ARG A 56 -29.03 7.51 -2.85
N VAL A 57 -27.89 7.40 -3.52
CA VAL A 57 -26.59 7.27 -2.85
C VAL A 57 -26.32 8.45 -1.92
N VAL A 58 -26.51 9.68 -2.39
CA VAL A 58 -26.23 10.90 -1.61
C VAL A 58 -27.20 11.08 -0.45
N SER A 59 -28.49 10.82 -0.66
CA SER A 59 -29.54 11.01 0.36
C SER A 59 -29.50 9.99 1.49
N THR A 60 -28.90 8.81 1.27
CA THR A 60 -28.84 7.73 2.26
C THR A 60 -27.42 7.43 2.74
N TRP A 61 -26.45 8.33 2.48
CA TRP A 61 -25.05 8.07 2.82
C TRP A 61 -24.71 8.33 4.31
N PRO A 62 -24.00 7.40 4.99
CA PRO A 62 -23.80 5.99 4.62
C PRO A 62 -25.06 5.16 4.93
N PRO A 63 -25.43 4.18 4.07
CA PRO A 63 -26.63 3.38 4.31
C PRO A 63 -26.48 2.55 5.59
N PRO A 64 -27.51 2.45 6.45
CA PRO A 64 -27.44 1.67 7.69
C PRO A 64 -26.97 0.22 7.46
N GLU A 65 -27.47 -0.41 6.40
CA GLU A 65 -27.10 -1.79 6.01
C GLU A 65 -25.62 -1.93 5.65
N MET A 66 -25.03 -0.89 5.06
CA MET A 66 -23.61 -0.85 4.72
C MET A 66 -22.74 -0.70 5.96
N VAL A 67 -23.17 0.15 6.90
CA VAL A 67 -22.50 0.33 8.19
C VAL A 67 -22.54 -0.97 9.00
N ASP A 68 -23.69 -1.65 9.02
CA ASP A 68 -23.85 -2.91 9.73
C ASP A 68 -23.04 -4.06 9.09
N TRP A 69 -22.98 -4.11 7.75
CA TRP A 69 -22.11 -5.01 7.03
C TRP A 69 -20.63 -4.75 7.33
N ALA A 70 -20.19 -3.48 7.30
CA ALA A 70 -18.80 -3.11 7.60
C ALA A 70 -18.41 -3.50 9.03
N ARG A 71 -19.29 -3.25 10.01
CA ARG A 71 -19.11 -3.65 11.42
C ARG A 71 -19.05 -5.16 11.62
N SER A 72 -19.68 -5.94 10.75
CA SER A 72 -19.63 -7.40 10.80
C SER A 72 -18.25 -7.98 10.44
N ILE A 73 -17.42 -7.21 9.71
CA ILE A 73 -16.08 -7.62 9.26
C ILE A 73 -15.04 -7.22 10.31
N ARG A 74 -14.91 -8.05 11.37
CA ARG A 74 -14.07 -7.74 12.55
C ARG A 74 -12.56 -7.88 12.33
N THR A 75 -12.12 -8.50 11.24
CA THR A 75 -10.70 -8.78 10.94
C THR A 75 -10.44 -8.74 9.44
N SER A 76 -9.21 -8.43 9.03
CA SER A 76 -8.82 -8.43 7.60
C SER A 76 -8.96 -9.81 6.93
N SER A 77 -8.78 -10.89 7.69
CA SER A 77 -9.08 -12.26 7.25
C SER A 77 -10.58 -12.54 7.10
N GLY A 78 -11.44 -11.74 7.74
CA GLY A 78 -12.89 -11.79 7.59
C GLY A 78 -13.39 -11.23 6.25
N ILE A 79 -12.61 -10.38 5.57
CA ILE A 79 -12.97 -9.83 4.24
C ILE A 79 -13.04 -10.96 3.20
N GLY A 80 -12.15 -11.94 3.27
CA GLY A 80 -12.17 -13.08 2.36
C GLY A 80 -13.35 -14.02 2.58
N ARG A 81 -14.02 -13.95 3.75
CA ARG A 81 -15.13 -14.84 4.14
C ARG A 81 -16.50 -14.15 4.17
N SER A 82 -16.56 -12.84 3.92
CA SER A 82 -17.83 -12.12 3.84
C SER A 82 -18.62 -12.61 2.60
N ALA A 83 -19.92 -12.32 2.58
CA ALA A 83 -20.76 -12.63 1.42
C ALA A 83 -20.24 -11.85 0.20
N HIS A 84 -19.38 -12.48 -0.59
CA HIS A 84 -18.96 -11.97 -1.88
C HIS A 84 -20.18 -12.00 -2.80
N VAL A 85 -20.50 -10.88 -3.44
CA VAL A 85 -21.36 -10.94 -4.63
C VAL A 85 -20.51 -11.54 -5.72
N PRO A 86 -20.86 -12.72 -6.26
CA PRO A 86 -20.10 -13.31 -7.34
C PRO A 86 -19.98 -12.29 -8.47
N TYR A 87 -18.76 -12.06 -8.95
CA TYR A 87 -18.57 -11.46 -10.28
C TYR A 87 -19.19 -12.44 -11.29
N ARG A 88 -20.47 -12.27 -11.59
CA ARG A 88 -21.15 -12.95 -12.71
C ARG A 88 -21.04 -12.08 -13.94
N ASP A 89 -19.81 -11.81 -14.35
CA ASP A 89 -19.54 -11.29 -15.68
C ASP A 89 -18.62 -12.31 -16.34
N GLU A 90 -18.99 -12.84 -17.51
CA GLU A 90 -18.05 -13.59 -18.34
C GLU A 90 -16.88 -12.66 -18.67
N GLU A 91 -15.65 -13.10 -18.40
CA GLU A 91 -14.45 -12.37 -18.83
C GLU A 91 -14.48 -12.25 -20.35
N VAL A 92 -14.79 -11.07 -20.88
CA VAL A 92 -14.62 -10.80 -22.30
C VAL A 92 -13.11 -10.77 -22.55
N ALA A 93 -12.59 -11.87 -23.10
CA ALA A 93 -11.20 -11.94 -23.51
C ALA A 93 -10.91 -10.87 -24.56
N LEU A 94 -10.17 -9.84 -24.17
CA LEU A 94 -9.58 -8.90 -25.11
C LEU A 94 -8.37 -9.58 -25.76
N VAL A 95 -8.62 -10.40 -26.76
CA VAL A 95 -7.59 -11.15 -27.49
C VAL A 95 -6.67 -10.16 -28.25
N PRO A 96 -5.34 -10.18 -28.07
CA PRO A 96 -4.42 -9.82 -29.13
C PRO A 96 -4.28 -11.03 -30.07
N ALA A 97 -4.59 -10.82 -31.34
CA ALA A 97 -4.49 -11.86 -32.36
C ALA A 97 -3.03 -12.34 -32.52
N ALA A 98 -2.92 -13.67 -32.64
CA ALA A 98 -1.83 -14.47 -33.20
C ALA A 98 -0.56 -14.69 -32.35
N GLY A 99 -0.48 -15.91 -31.82
CA GLY A 99 0.53 -16.84 -32.33
C GLY A 99 1.62 -17.26 -31.36
N GLY A 100 1.64 -18.55 -31.01
CA GLY A 100 2.83 -19.24 -30.53
C GLY A 100 2.76 -19.68 -29.08
N SER A 101 2.30 -20.91 -28.86
CA SER A 101 2.59 -21.64 -27.63
C SER A 101 4.08 -22.04 -27.64
N PRO A 102 4.91 -21.65 -26.66
CA PRO A 102 6.18 -22.32 -26.46
C PRO A 102 5.96 -23.49 -25.50
N ALA A 103 6.40 -24.64 -25.99
CA ALA A 103 6.45 -25.91 -25.30
C ALA A 103 7.16 -25.83 -23.94
N GLY A 104 6.80 -26.77 -23.06
CA GLY A 104 7.35 -26.94 -21.73
C GLY A 104 8.87 -26.89 -21.71
N ARG A 105 9.39 -26.03 -20.84
CA ARG A 105 10.79 -26.02 -20.45
C ARG A 105 10.91 -26.90 -19.22
N GLU A 106 11.49 -28.08 -19.38
CA GLU A 106 12.01 -28.85 -18.25
C GLU A 106 12.97 -27.97 -17.47
N VAL A 107 12.66 -27.75 -16.19
CA VAL A 107 13.56 -27.12 -15.25
C VAL A 107 14.55 -28.20 -14.83
N ALA A 108 15.78 -28.11 -15.33
CA ALA A 108 16.88 -28.88 -14.79
C ALA A 108 17.02 -28.58 -13.30
N ASP A 109 17.05 -29.63 -12.48
CA ASP A 109 17.38 -29.58 -11.05
C ASP A 109 18.76 -28.95 -10.89
N GLU A 110 18.78 -27.65 -10.61
CA GLU A 110 19.99 -26.95 -10.20
C GLU A 110 20.25 -27.31 -8.74
N ALA A 111 21.21 -28.23 -8.54
CA ALA A 111 21.59 -28.72 -7.22
C ALA A 111 21.94 -27.55 -6.29
N ILE A 112 21.12 -27.37 -5.25
CA ILE A 112 21.34 -26.40 -4.19
C ILE A 112 22.70 -26.69 -3.54
N PRO A 113 23.66 -25.75 -3.51
CA PRO A 113 24.93 -25.95 -2.82
C PRO A 113 24.68 -26.20 -1.33
N SER A 114 24.90 -27.44 -0.90
CA SER A 114 24.72 -27.89 0.48
C SER A 114 25.91 -27.50 1.37
N ALA A 115 26.29 -26.23 1.37
CA ALA A 115 27.25 -25.68 2.32
C ALA A 115 26.49 -24.93 3.40
N THR A 116 26.25 -25.58 4.53
CA THR A 116 25.81 -24.90 5.76
C THR A 116 26.90 -23.87 6.12
N PRO A 117 26.60 -22.56 6.17
CA PRO A 117 27.57 -21.58 6.63
C PRO A 117 28.03 -21.97 8.04
N GLN A 118 29.34 -22.01 8.26
CA GLN A 118 29.90 -22.30 9.59
C GLN A 118 29.34 -21.29 10.59
N THR A 119 28.71 -21.77 11.66
CA THR A 119 28.23 -20.93 12.76
C THR A 119 29.43 -20.23 13.39
N PRO A 120 29.54 -18.90 13.32
CA PRO A 120 30.67 -18.19 13.91
C PRO A 120 30.70 -18.40 15.42
N GLU A 121 31.91 -18.58 15.97
CA GLU A 121 32.17 -18.58 17.41
C GLU A 121 31.57 -17.32 18.04
N ARG A 122 30.89 -17.48 19.19
CA ARG A 122 30.22 -16.45 20.01
C ARG A 122 30.39 -15.02 19.47
N VAL A 123 29.57 -14.67 18.49
CA VAL A 123 29.51 -13.31 17.99
C VAL A 123 28.91 -12.46 19.10
N ASP A 124 29.59 -11.37 19.46
CA ASP A 124 28.96 -10.34 20.28
C ASP A 124 27.77 -9.78 19.49
N LEU A 125 26.57 -10.16 19.93
CA LEU A 125 25.32 -9.80 19.27
C LEU A 125 25.11 -8.28 19.27
N GLY A 126 25.71 -7.56 20.23
CA GLY A 126 25.70 -6.10 20.28
C GLY A 126 26.48 -5.50 19.12
N GLU A 127 27.75 -5.88 18.99
CA GLU A 127 28.65 -5.40 17.94
C GLU A 127 28.15 -5.79 16.53
N ALA A 128 27.66 -7.02 16.37
CA ALA A 128 27.05 -7.46 15.12
C ALA A 128 25.79 -6.66 14.77
N ARG A 129 24.95 -6.34 15.76
CA ARG A 129 23.76 -5.51 15.55
C ARG A 129 24.14 -4.09 15.15
N GLU A 130 25.11 -3.48 15.83
CA GLU A 130 25.60 -2.14 15.49
C GLU A 130 26.16 -2.10 14.07
N THR A 131 26.94 -3.10 13.69
CA THR A 131 27.45 -3.26 12.33
C THR A 131 26.33 -3.36 11.31
N VAL A 132 25.32 -4.21 11.54
CA VAL A 132 24.17 -4.36 10.64
C VAL A 132 23.37 -3.07 10.53
N VAL A 133 23.15 -2.36 11.64
CA VAL A 133 22.46 -1.06 11.65
C VAL A 133 23.26 -0.02 10.86
N GLY A 134 24.58 0.05 11.06
CA GLY A 134 25.47 0.94 10.31
C GLY A 134 25.41 0.69 8.80
N LEU A 135 25.47 -0.58 8.39
CA LEU A 135 25.33 -0.98 6.98
C LEU A 135 23.96 -0.62 6.41
N ALA A 136 22.88 -0.84 7.17
CA ALA A 136 21.53 -0.50 6.74
C ALA A 136 21.33 1.02 6.58
N LEU A 137 21.93 1.82 7.46
CA LEU A 137 21.86 3.28 7.42
C LEU A 137 22.73 3.89 6.30
N ALA A 138 23.82 3.22 5.92
CA ALA A 138 24.71 3.66 4.85
C ALA A 138 24.21 3.29 3.44
N ARG A 139 23.22 2.40 3.34
CA ARG A 139 22.73 1.92 2.04
C ARG A 139 22.08 3.04 1.24
N PRO A 140 22.49 3.28 -0.03
CA PRO A 140 21.87 4.28 -0.88
C PRO A 140 20.48 3.84 -1.36
N TYR A 141 19.60 4.81 -1.55
CA TYR A 141 18.28 4.64 -2.16
C TYR A 141 18.04 5.72 -3.20
N SER A 142 17.04 5.49 -4.04
CA SER A 142 16.50 6.47 -4.99
C SER A 142 14.98 6.35 -5.05
N LEU A 143 14.29 7.42 -5.46
CA LEU A 143 12.86 7.32 -5.73
C LEU A 143 12.59 6.42 -6.94
N ALA A 144 11.50 5.67 -6.88
CA ALA A 144 10.91 5.04 -8.06
C ALA A 144 10.26 6.12 -8.96
N ALA A 145 9.65 5.69 -10.06
CA ALA A 145 8.79 6.56 -10.86
C ALA A 145 7.55 6.98 -10.02
N VAL A 146 7.64 8.11 -9.32
CA VAL A 146 6.60 8.62 -8.42
C VAL A 146 6.20 10.04 -8.76
N ARG A 147 4.95 10.38 -8.48
CA ARG A 147 4.44 11.76 -8.46
C ARG A 147 3.97 12.08 -7.05
N SER A 148 4.37 13.22 -6.50
CA SER A 148 3.96 13.62 -5.16
C SER A 148 3.22 14.95 -5.14
N THR A 149 2.19 15.05 -4.32
CA THR A 149 1.44 16.28 -4.08
C THR A 149 1.23 16.52 -2.58
N GLY A 150 1.19 17.80 -2.20
CA GLY A 150 1.03 18.23 -0.81
C GLY A 150 2.34 18.33 -0.02
N SER A 151 2.37 19.29 0.90
CA SER A 151 3.43 19.44 1.90
C SER A 151 2.83 19.94 3.22
N GLY A 152 3.52 19.69 4.34
CA GLY A 152 3.13 20.16 5.67
C GLY A 152 2.24 19.21 6.46
N ALA A 153 1.52 19.74 7.46
CA ALA A 153 0.82 18.98 8.50
C ALA A 153 -0.29 18.04 7.99
N ARG A 154 -0.83 18.29 6.79
CA ARG A 154 -1.86 17.43 6.17
C ARG A 154 -1.29 16.13 5.58
N GLY A 155 0.04 16.01 5.50
CA GLY A 155 0.75 14.89 4.90
C GLY A 155 1.00 15.07 3.40
N ARG A 156 1.77 14.16 2.82
CA ARG A 156 2.12 14.14 1.40
C ARG A 156 1.48 12.93 0.73
N TYR A 157 0.82 13.12 -0.39
CA TYR A 157 0.33 12.04 -1.23
C TYR A 157 1.38 11.68 -2.27
N VAL A 158 1.66 10.39 -2.42
CA VAL A 158 2.65 9.87 -3.35
C VAL A 158 1.99 8.80 -4.20
N ARG A 159 1.90 9.06 -5.51
CA ARG A 159 1.45 8.10 -6.51
C ARG A 159 2.66 7.40 -7.10
N VAL A 160 2.71 6.08 -6.97
CA VAL A 160 3.69 5.23 -7.66
C VAL A 160 3.13 4.95 -9.05
N VAL A 161 3.84 5.40 -10.09
CA VAL A 161 3.33 5.39 -11.48
C VAL A 161 3.16 3.97 -11.98
N GLU A 162 4.17 3.12 -11.82
CA GLU A 162 4.15 1.74 -12.33
C GLU A 162 3.19 0.83 -11.59
N ALA A 163 3.03 1.03 -10.28
CA ALA A 163 2.14 0.22 -9.46
C ALA A 163 0.70 0.77 -9.44
N GLU A 164 0.48 1.95 -10.01
CA GLU A 164 -0.78 2.71 -9.99
C GLU A 164 -1.37 2.93 -8.58
N THR A 165 -0.56 2.78 -7.53
CA THR A 165 -0.99 2.96 -6.14
C THR A 165 -0.73 4.39 -5.65
N THR A 166 -1.59 4.88 -4.76
CA THR A 166 -1.38 6.15 -4.06
C THR A 166 -1.27 5.91 -2.56
N HIS A 167 -0.24 6.50 -1.95
CA HIS A 167 0.05 6.38 -0.52
C HIS A 167 0.05 7.76 0.13
N ARG A 168 -0.48 7.85 1.35
CA ARG A 168 -0.37 9.04 2.18
C ARG A 168 0.77 8.87 3.17
N LEU A 169 1.73 9.80 3.11
CA LEU A 169 2.87 9.88 4.01
C LEU A 169 2.62 10.96 5.07
N ASN A 170 2.94 10.66 6.32
CA ASN A 170 3.05 11.68 7.35
C ASN A 170 4.32 12.53 7.13
N GLU A 171 4.48 13.62 7.88
CA GLU A 171 5.61 14.54 7.69
C GLU A 171 6.97 13.85 7.85
N THR A 172 7.10 12.95 8.83
CA THR A 172 8.35 12.21 9.06
C THR A 172 8.68 11.28 7.90
N ALA A 173 7.71 10.51 7.42
CA ALA A 173 7.89 9.61 6.27
C ALA A 173 8.23 10.38 4.99
N ALA A 174 7.61 11.54 4.77
CA ALA A 174 7.90 12.42 3.64
C ALA A 174 9.36 12.92 3.67
N ARG A 175 9.88 13.27 4.86
CA ARG A 175 11.30 13.66 5.02
C ARG A 175 12.26 12.50 4.78
N VAL A 176 11.93 11.32 5.32
CA VAL A 176 12.74 10.12 5.07
C VAL A 176 12.79 9.83 3.57
N MET A 177 11.65 9.94 2.89
CA MET A 177 11.56 9.81 1.44
C MET A 177 12.47 10.84 0.72
N ASP A 178 12.39 12.13 1.09
CA ASP A 178 13.20 13.19 0.47
C ASP A 178 14.71 13.00 0.71
N ALA A 179 15.10 12.62 1.92
CA ALA A 179 16.50 12.38 2.27
C ALA A 179 17.09 11.13 1.61
N CYS A 180 16.24 10.16 1.27
CA CYS A 180 16.63 8.92 0.59
C CYS A 180 16.58 9.05 -0.94
N ASP A 181 16.18 10.18 -1.51
CA ASP A 181 16.22 10.38 -2.96
C ASP A 181 17.65 10.73 -3.40
N GLY A 182 18.39 9.73 -3.89
CA GLY A 182 19.81 9.88 -4.21
C GLY A 182 20.72 9.97 -2.98
N GLY A 183 20.19 9.59 -1.81
CA GLY A 183 20.87 9.70 -0.52
C GLY A 183 20.78 8.41 0.30
N THR A 184 20.98 8.53 1.62
CA THR A 184 21.02 7.40 2.55
C THR A 184 20.08 7.63 3.73
N PRO A 185 19.61 6.55 4.40
CA PRO A 185 18.84 6.67 5.64
C PRO A 185 19.58 7.44 6.74
N LEU A 186 20.92 7.37 6.77
CA LEU A 186 21.73 8.16 7.70
C LEU A 186 21.48 9.67 7.55
N ALA A 187 21.36 10.18 6.33
CA ALA A 187 21.04 11.59 6.09
C ALA A 187 19.66 11.96 6.68
N ALA A 188 18.68 11.07 6.60
CA ALA A 188 17.38 11.26 7.24
C ALA A 188 17.48 11.32 8.77
N VAL A 189 18.29 10.44 9.38
CA VAL A 189 18.55 10.45 10.83
C VAL A 189 19.15 11.79 11.26
N GLU A 190 20.15 12.28 10.53
CA GLU A 190 20.79 13.58 10.83
C GLU A 190 19.82 14.75 10.71
N GLN A 191 18.99 14.78 9.66
CA GLN A 191 17.98 15.82 9.48
C GLN A 191 16.95 15.82 10.61
N LEU A 192 16.52 14.64 11.07
CA LEU A 192 15.58 14.52 12.19
C LEU A 192 16.23 14.92 13.53
N ALA A 193 17.47 14.52 13.77
CA ALA A 193 18.21 14.85 14.98
C ALA A 193 18.43 16.37 15.13
N ARG A 194 18.71 17.09 14.03
CA ARG A 194 18.90 18.55 14.04
C ARG A 194 17.66 19.35 14.46
N ARG A 195 16.46 18.75 14.41
CA ARG A 195 15.22 19.43 14.78
C ARG A 195 14.97 19.51 16.29
N GLY A 196 15.91 19.03 17.11
CA GLY A 196 15.82 19.16 18.56
C GLY A 196 14.68 18.32 19.17
N THR A 197 14.41 17.15 18.61
CA THR A 197 13.47 16.21 19.23
C THR A 197 14.09 15.64 20.51
N ALA A 198 13.37 15.64 21.64
CA ALA A 198 13.79 14.99 22.89
C ALA A 198 13.88 13.43 22.79
N VAL A 199 13.93 12.89 21.57
CA VAL A 199 13.95 11.46 21.26
C VAL A 199 15.39 11.00 21.14
N ALA A 200 15.73 9.90 21.81
CA ALA A 200 17.06 9.31 21.73
C ALA A 200 17.44 8.92 20.29
N ARG A 201 18.71 9.13 19.91
CA ARG A 201 19.20 8.84 18.55
C ARG A 201 18.89 7.41 18.10
N ALA A 202 19.09 6.42 18.96
CA ALA A 202 18.81 5.01 18.65
C ALA A 202 17.33 4.78 18.25
N GLN A 203 16.40 5.52 18.84
CA GLN A 203 14.98 5.45 18.45
C GLN A 203 14.74 6.10 17.09
N ILE A 204 15.41 7.22 16.79
CA ILE A 204 15.34 7.86 15.47
C ILE A 204 15.86 6.92 14.39
N GLU A 205 16.98 6.24 14.63
CA GLU A 205 17.56 5.25 13.71
C GLU A 205 16.59 4.10 13.46
N ALA A 206 15.98 3.53 14.51
CA ALA A 206 14.98 2.48 14.38
C ALA A 206 13.73 2.94 13.61
N ASP A 207 13.22 4.13 13.91
CA ASP A 207 12.06 4.72 13.24
C ASP A 207 12.35 4.98 11.74
N VAL A 208 13.54 5.50 11.42
CA VAL A 208 13.98 5.73 10.04
C VAL A 208 14.13 4.43 9.27
N LEU A 209 14.78 3.41 9.84
CA LEU A 209 14.91 2.11 9.18
C LEU A 209 13.55 1.43 8.96
N GLY A 210 12.62 1.58 9.91
CA GLY A 210 11.23 1.13 9.75
C GLY A 210 10.49 1.86 8.62
N ALA A 211 10.70 3.18 8.51
CA ALA A 211 10.15 4.01 7.45
C ALA A 211 10.69 3.61 6.07
N VAL A 212 12.02 3.45 5.94
CA VAL A 212 12.68 3.02 4.69
C VAL A 212 12.14 1.67 4.25
N ARG A 213 12.07 0.69 5.16
CA ARG A 213 11.48 -0.63 4.86
C ARG A 213 10.05 -0.51 4.35
N SER A 214 9.24 0.34 4.97
CA SER A 214 7.87 0.61 4.58
C SER A 214 7.74 1.27 3.21
N LEU A 215 8.65 2.17 2.85
CA LEU A 215 8.71 2.85 1.55
C LEU A 215 9.20 1.90 0.44
N VAL A 216 10.18 1.04 0.73
CA VAL A 216 10.68 0.01 -0.20
C VAL A 216 9.60 -1.03 -0.49
N GLN A 217 8.91 -1.54 0.54
CA GLN A 217 7.80 -2.49 0.36
C GLN A 217 6.68 -1.93 -0.53
N ARG A 218 6.48 -0.61 -0.51
CA ARG A 218 5.47 0.09 -1.32
C ARG A 218 5.99 0.56 -2.67
N LYS A 219 7.22 0.18 -3.03
CA LYS A 219 7.88 0.58 -4.29
C LYS A 219 7.99 2.10 -4.46
N ILE A 220 8.04 2.85 -3.36
CA ILE A 220 8.29 4.30 -3.38
C ILE A 220 9.80 4.57 -3.44
N LEU A 221 10.58 3.84 -2.64
CA LEU A 221 12.03 3.83 -2.69
C LEU A 221 12.53 2.54 -3.33
N LEU A 222 13.58 2.66 -4.12
CA LEU A 222 14.33 1.54 -4.69
C LEU A 222 15.74 1.55 -4.11
N PRO A 223 16.35 0.39 -3.82
CA PRO A 223 17.76 0.34 -3.47
C PRO A 223 18.61 0.96 -4.58
N GLY A 224 19.45 1.92 -4.22
CA GLY A 224 20.42 2.52 -5.13
C GLY A 224 21.44 1.48 -5.56
N ARG A 225 21.87 1.56 -6.82
CA ARG A 225 23.00 0.78 -7.36
C ARG A 225 24.33 1.39 -6.94
#